data_AF-A0A2I0FJ08-F1
#
_entry.id   AF-A0A2I0FJ08-F1
#
_cell.length_a   1.000
_cell.length_b   1.000
_cell.length_c   1.000
_cell.angle_alpha   90.00
_cell.angle_beta   90.00
_cell.angle_gamma   90.00
#
_symmetry.space_group_name_H-M   'P 1'
#
loop_
_entity.id
_entity.type
_entity.pdbx_description
1 polymer ?
#
loop_
_entity_poly.entity_id
_entity_poly.type
_entity_poly.pdbx_seq_one_letter_code
_entity_poly.pdbx_strand_id
1 'polypeptide(L)'
;MYRVKELLRKFAQNSTYGKKLWTFLVKVKQIVHNDRRFRRLPRNMTVAQFIEQLNRKGCRYVILRWFEDLPHVEYGGDIDLLVHDDDAVILDSILTWSPRKGGIPCDVYSVSGLPSYSYKEIAYYPPAVAQQMLERAVLHDSGAKVPSENDYFYSLVFHALYHKGYESGLSEDGIQAPKVNDPGHDFQGILAKMADQQGVAVDINMAALDELLEEKGWRPTLDMLEKLGHDNEWCAKLANDILKDMPNVPGLAVFIIREAAASPSDEKDVKEELEKHGFQIVRSKKLNEQEKQHAAQQLRGGNWGEKSSVLSGGLPATLVTAIDFEPIEPSSELKNKYPLLDNRRIADVKKNMREKYFKNIIHSSDSSRQAAHYLETVMPHETAEVLEAARKELAGRQSASVGILAEKTL
;
A
#
# COMPACT_ATOMS: atom_id res chain seq x y z
N MET A 1 -9.74 -12.64 13.51
CA MET A 1 -9.16 -12.03 14.74
C MET A 1 -9.70 -10.60 15.02
N TYR A 2 -10.15 -9.85 14.01
CA TYR A 2 -10.77 -8.51 14.14
C TYR A 2 -12.13 -8.49 14.87
N ARG A 3 -13.02 -9.47 14.62
CA ARG A 3 -14.32 -9.62 15.31
C ARG A 3 -14.23 -9.62 16.84
N VAL A 4 -13.17 -10.22 17.39
CA VAL A 4 -12.93 -10.28 18.84
C VAL A 4 -12.46 -8.92 19.37
N LYS A 5 -11.68 -8.17 18.58
CA LYS A 5 -11.16 -6.85 18.95
C LYS A 5 -12.26 -5.80 18.97
N GLU A 6 -13.20 -5.84 18.04
CA GLU A 6 -14.40 -5.00 18.03
C GLU A 6 -15.38 -5.36 19.15
N LEU A 7 -15.66 -6.64 19.37
CA LEU A 7 -16.49 -7.10 20.50
C LEU A 7 -15.89 -6.65 21.84
N LEU A 8 -14.57 -6.72 21.99
CA LEU A 8 -13.87 -6.21 23.16
C LEU A 8 -13.88 -4.67 23.24
N ARG A 9 -13.84 -3.95 22.10
CA ARG A 9 -13.95 -2.48 22.05
C ARG A 9 -15.36 -2.01 22.44
N LYS A 10 -16.41 -2.65 21.92
CA LYS A 10 -17.82 -2.39 22.28
C LYS A 10 -18.11 -2.76 23.74
N PHE A 11 -17.62 -3.92 24.21
CA PHE A 11 -17.68 -4.29 25.63
C PHE A 11 -16.91 -3.31 26.53
N ALA A 12 -15.80 -2.76 26.03
CA ALA A 12 -15.03 -1.74 26.72
C ALA A 12 -15.69 -0.37 26.74
N GLN A 13 -16.42 0.02 25.69
CA GLN A 13 -17.15 1.29 25.69
C GLN A 13 -18.36 1.26 26.64
N ASN A 14 -19.02 0.10 26.76
CA ASN A 14 -20.29 -0.04 27.48
C ASN A 14 -20.18 -0.49 28.94
N SER A 15 -18.98 -0.70 29.48
CA SER A 15 -18.82 -1.07 30.90
C SER A 15 -17.51 -0.58 31.52
N THR A 16 -17.57 -0.21 32.80
CA THR A 16 -16.39 0.22 33.59
C THR A 16 -15.34 -0.89 33.69
N TYR A 17 -15.78 -2.15 33.70
CA TYR A 17 -14.92 -3.33 33.70
C TYR A 17 -14.25 -3.55 32.34
N GLY A 18 -14.99 -3.38 31.25
CA GLY A 18 -14.46 -3.46 29.90
C GLY A 18 -13.41 -2.36 29.63
N LYS A 19 -13.64 -1.11 30.08
CA LYS A 19 -12.62 -0.03 29.98
C LYS A 19 -11.31 -0.43 30.65
N LYS A 20 -11.38 -1.04 31.85
CA LYS A 20 -10.20 -1.52 32.59
C LYS A 20 -9.51 -2.68 31.87
N LEU A 21 -10.27 -3.65 31.37
CA LEU A 21 -9.73 -4.82 30.65
C LEU A 21 -9.07 -4.42 29.32
N TRP A 22 -9.69 -3.53 28.54
CA TRP A 22 -9.10 -3.00 27.31
C TRP A 22 -7.82 -2.22 27.58
N THR A 23 -7.85 -1.35 28.59
CA THR A 23 -6.65 -0.61 29.02
C THR A 23 -5.54 -1.56 29.46
N PHE A 24 -5.88 -2.66 30.13
CA PHE A 24 -4.92 -3.69 30.54
C PHE A 24 -4.34 -4.45 29.34
N LEU A 25 -5.17 -4.92 28.40
CA LEU A 25 -4.71 -5.63 27.20
C LEU A 25 -3.85 -4.75 26.28
N VAL A 26 -4.25 -3.49 26.11
CA VAL A 26 -3.46 -2.49 25.37
C VAL A 26 -2.13 -2.23 26.09
N LYS A 27 -2.14 -2.08 27.42
CA LYS A 27 -0.90 -1.95 28.22
C LYS A 27 -0.01 -3.18 28.10
N VAL A 28 -0.55 -4.40 28.16
CA VAL A 28 0.23 -5.64 28.03
C VAL A 28 0.85 -5.73 26.63
N LYS A 29 0.08 -5.46 25.57
CA LYS A 29 0.59 -5.47 24.20
C LYS A 29 1.67 -4.40 23.96
N GLN A 30 1.51 -3.21 24.55
CA GLN A 30 2.44 -2.08 24.44
C GLN A 30 3.66 -2.18 25.38
N ILE A 31 3.57 -2.94 26.48
CA ILE A 31 4.71 -3.23 27.36
C ILE A 31 5.56 -4.34 26.75
N VAL A 32 4.93 -5.33 26.11
CA VAL A 32 5.63 -6.47 25.50
C VAL A 32 6.21 -6.12 24.13
N HIS A 33 5.62 -5.17 23.40
CA HIS A 33 6.18 -4.65 22.16
C HIS A 33 6.34 -3.13 22.28
N ASN A 34 7.59 -2.67 22.22
CA ASN A 34 8.01 -1.27 22.06
C ASN A 34 7.60 -0.78 20.65
N ASP A 35 6.31 -0.87 20.36
CA ASP A 35 5.75 -0.72 19.04
C ASP A 35 5.61 0.78 18.75
N ARG A 36 6.57 1.28 17.96
CA ARG A 36 6.62 2.65 17.43
C ARG A 36 5.43 2.98 16.50
N ARG A 37 4.35 2.21 16.51
CA ARG A 37 3.09 2.58 15.86
C ARG A 37 2.13 3.32 16.79
N PHE A 38 2.33 3.30 18.10
CA PHE A 38 1.43 3.95 19.06
C PHE A 38 1.95 5.31 19.53
N ARG A 39 1.95 6.30 18.62
CA ARG A 39 2.30 7.68 18.99
C ARG A 39 1.15 8.35 19.73
N ARG A 40 1.50 9.20 20.68
CA ARG A 40 0.55 9.98 21.48
C ARG A 40 1.09 11.37 21.73
N LEU A 41 0.18 12.34 21.80
CA LEU A 41 0.48 13.65 22.33
C LEU A 41 0.83 13.54 23.83
N PRO A 42 1.94 14.12 24.31
CA PRO A 42 2.24 14.16 25.74
C PRO A 42 1.14 14.85 26.55
N ARG A 43 0.81 14.33 27.74
CA ARG A 43 -0.28 14.88 28.59
C ARG A 43 -0.05 16.32 29.05
N ASN A 44 1.19 16.77 29.05
CA ASN A 44 1.59 18.14 29.41
C ASN A 44 1.63 19.08 28.19
N MET A 45 1.12 18.64 27.04
CA MET A 45 1.08 19.42 25.81
C MET A 45 -0.37 19.48 25.30
N THR A 46 -0.84 20.68 24.99
CA THR A 46 -2.15 20.86 24.34
C THR A 46 -2.05 20.65 22.83
N VAL A 47 -3.19 20.41 22.16
CA VAL A 47 -3.23 20.27 20.70
C VAL A 47 -2.77 21.56 20.01
N ALA A 48 -3.13 22.73 20.54
CA ALA A 48 -2.65 24.01 20.03
C ALA A 48 -1.12 24.14 20.13
N GLN A 49 -0.52 23.77 21.28
CA GLN A 49 0.94 23.76 21.45
C GLN A 49 1.63 22.77 20.52
N PHE A 50 1.00 21.63 20.25
CA PHE A 50 1.50 20.65 19.30
C PHE A 50 1.56 21.24 17.89
N ILE A 51 0.45 21.80 17.41
CA ILE A 51 0.35 22.49 16.11
C ILE A 51 1.40 23.60 16.00
N GLU A 52 1.52 24.44 17.04
CA GLU A 52 2.53 25.51 17.09
C GLU A 52 3.95 24.94 16.95
N GLN A 53 4.28 23.85 17.65
CA GLN A 53 5.60 23.24 17.55
C GLN A 53 5.88 22.64 16.17
N LEU A 54 4.89 22.05 15.50
CA LEU A 54 5.05 21.57 14.13
C LEU A 54 5.38 22.73 13.19
N ASN A 55 4.61 23.81 13.28
CA ASN A 55 4.78 24.99 12.46
C ASN A 55 6.14 25.65 12.71
N ARG A 56 6.51 25.84 13.99
CA ARG A 56 7.79 26.45 14.39
C ARG A 56 9.00 25.66 13.91
N LYS A 57 8.90 24.33 13.88
CA LYS A 57 9.96 23.45 13.37
C LYS A 57 9.97 23.29 11.85
N GLY A 58 9.08 23.98 11.13
CA GLY A 58 9.00 23.90 9.67
C GLY A 58 8.49 22.56 9.16
N CYS A 59 7.75 21.79 9.96
CA CYS A 59 7.25 20.47 9.58
C CYS A 59 6.27 20.58 8.40
N ARG A 60 6.46 19.74 7.39
CA ARG A 60 5.51 19.52 6.29
C ARG A 60 4.55 18.40 6.68
N TYR A 61 3.39 18.79 7.16
CA TYR A 61 2.34 17.87 7.61
C TYR A 61 0.96 18.38 7.21
N VAL A 62 -0.02 17.48 7.27
CA VAL A 62 -1.45 17.75 7.13
C VAL A 62 -2.20 16.92 8.17
N ILE A 63 -3.13 17.53 8.92
CA ILE A 63 -4.12 16.80 9.73
C ILE A 63 -5.26 16.37 8.80
N LEU A 64 -5.47 15.06 8.66
CA LEU A 64 -6.19 14.48 7.52
C LEU A 64 -7.71 14.68 7.53
N ARG A 65 -8.33 14.67 8.71
CA ARG A 65 -9.78 14.66 8.86
C ARG A 65 -10.20 15.06 10.27
N TRP A 66 -11.47 15.39 10.42
CA TRP A 66 -12.07 15.77 11.71
C TRP A 66 -11.35 16.95 12.37
N PHE A 67 -10.89 17.89 11.54
CA PHE A 67 -10.10 19.04 11.96
C PHE A 67 -10.95 20.29 12.26
N GLU A 68 -12.25 20.23 11.97
CA GLU A 68 -13.20 21.34 12.06
C GLU A 68 -13.28 21.92 13.49
N ASP A 69 -13.17 21.06 14.50
CA ASP A 69 -13.24 21.45 15.91
C ASP A 69 -11.87 21.76 16.53
N LEU A 70 -10.78 21.69 15.75
CA LEU A 70 -9.45 21.97 16.30
C LEU A 70 -9.36 23.38 16.91
N PRO A 71 -8.64 23.55 18.04
CA PRO A 71 -7.77 22.56 18.70
C PRO A 71 -8.51 21.63 19.68
N HIS A 72 -9.83 21.66 19.73
CA HIS A 72 -10.58 20.68 20.52
C HIS A 72 -10.54 19.32 19.84
N VAL A 73 -10.33 18.26 20.63
CA VAL A 73 -10.42 16.88 20.19
C VAL A 73 -11.33 16.18 21.17
N GLU A 74 -12.38 15.54 20.66
CA GLU A 74 -13.36 14.86 21.48
C GLU A 74 -12.72 13.78 22.37
N TYR A 75 -13.37 13.51 23.51
CA TYR A 75 -12.87 12.50 24.43
C TYR A 75 -12.86 11.11 23.76
N GLY A 76 -11.65 10.55 23.62
CA GLY A 76 -11.44 9.25 23.00
C GLY A 76 -11.21 9.31 21.50
N GLY A 77 -11.23 10.50 20.90
CA GLY A 77 -10.76 10.76 19.55
C GLY A 77 -9.24 10.67 19.43
N ASP A 78 -8.77 10.71 18.19
CA ASP A 78 -7.38 10.66 17.74
C ASP A 78 -7.10 11.79 16.75
N ILE A 79 -5.81 12.01 16.46
CA ILE A 79 -5.36 12.93 15.43
C ILE A 79 -4.66 12.11 14.34
N ASP A 80 -5.21 12.15 13.14
CA ASP A 80 -4.62 11.51 11.96
C ASP A 80 -3.79 12.50 11.17
N LEU A 81 -2.51 12.18 10.93
CA LEU A 81 -1.58 13.06 10.25
C LEU A 81 -0.88 12.37 9.09
N LEU A 82 -0.71 13.10 7.99
CA LEU A 82 0.27 12.81 6.96
C LEU A 82 1.48 13.72 7.15
N VAL A 83 2.68 13.19 7.01
CA VAL A 83 3.95 13.92 7.14
C VAL A 83 4.88 13.60 5.97
N HIS A 84 5.68 14.58 5.56
CA HIS A 84 6.78 14.32 4.64
C HIS A 84 7.80 13.36 5.25
N ASP A 85 8.37 12.47 4.44
CA ASP A 85 9.32 11.44 4.89
C ASP A 85 10.49 12.03 5.68
N ASP A 86 11.16 13.07 5.18
CA ASP A 86 12.29 13.72 5.87
C ASP A 86 11.91 14.41 7.20
N ASP A 87 10.63 14.73 7.39
CA ASP A 87 10.15 15.48 8.55
C ASP A 87 9.59 14.54 9.64
N ALA A 88 9.53 13.23 9.37
CA ALA A 88 9.09 12.21 10.32
C ALA A 88 9.84 12.30 11.66
N VAL A 89 11.16 12.57 11.62
CA VAL A 89 11.99 12.74 12.83
C VAL A 89 11.54 13.92 13.71
N ILE A 90 10.91 14.94 13.13
CA ILE A 90 10.37 16.07 13.88
C ILE A 90 9.22 15.58 14.77
N LEU A 91 8.33 14.73 14.25
CA LEU A 91 7.25 14.14 15.03
C LEU A 91 7.75 13.25 16.14
N ASP A 92 8.78 12.44 15.88
CA ASP A 92 9.41 11.61 16.93
C ASP A 92 10.05 12.45 18.04
N SER A 93 10.42 13.71 17.76
CA SER A 93 10.94 14.64 18.78
C SER A 93 9.86 15.26 19.67
N ILE A 94 8.59 15.24 19.23
CA ILE A 94 7.47 15.90 19.92
C ILE A 94 6.54 14.88 20.59
N LEU A 95 6.22 13.80 19.87
CA LEU A 95 5.28 12.77 20.31
C LEU A 95 5.93 11.78 21.26
N THR A 96 5.11 11.11 22.06
CA THR A 96 5.56 10.04 22.97
C THR A 96 4.93 8.70 22.62
N TRP A 97 5.72 7.65 22.80
CA TRP A 97 5.29 6.25 22.65
C TRP A 97 4.66 5.70 23.93
N SER A 98 4.76 6.43 25.05
CA SER A 98 4.36 5.92 26.36
C SER A 98 2.85 6.15 26.59
N PRO A 99 2.05 5.09 26.81
CA PRO A 99 0.64 5.23 27.16
C PRO A 99 0.42 5.90 28.53
N ARG A 100 1.44 5.87 29.40
CA ARG A 100 1.40 6.53 30.71
C ARG A 100 1.63 8.04 30.60
N LYS A 101 2.53 8.45 29.71
CA LYS A 101 2.88 9.86 29.49
C LYS A 101 2.06 10.52 28.37
N GLY A 102 1.43 9.72 27.52
CA GLY A 102 0.58 10.16 26.41
C GLY A 102 -0.88 10.35 26.82
N GLY A 103 -1.52 11.35 26.22
CA GLY A 103 -2.94 11.62 26.28
C GLY A 103 -3.61 11.14 24.99
N ILE A 104 -3.71 12.05 24.02
CA ILE A 104 -4.43 11.88 22.74
C ILE A 104 -3.60 10.97 21.81
N PRO A 105 -4.18 9.89 21.23
CA PRO A 105 -3.52 9.11 20.19
C PRO A 105 -3.26 9.94 18.93
N CYS A 106 -2.12 9.70 18.29
CA CYS A 106 -1.79 10.31 17.01
C CYS A 106 -1.41 9.20 16.04
N ASP A 107 -2.22 9.00 15.00
CA ASP A 107 -1.91 8.11 13.90
C ASP A 107 -1.15 8.90 12.85
N VAL A 108 0.09 8.48 12.58
CA VAL A 108 1.03 9.24 11.75
C VAL A 108 1.48 8.41 10.57
N TYR A 109 1.22 8.93 9.38
CA TYR A 109 1.55 8.31 8.11
C TYR A 109 2.57 9.15 7.35
N SER A 110 3.50 8.51 6.64
CA SER A 110 4.44 9.21 5.77
C SER A 110 4.11 8.99 4.28
N VAL A 111 4.64 9.86 3.41
CA VAL A 111 4.41 9.82 1.96
C VAL A 111 4.73 8.46 1.35
N SER A 112 5.90 7.87 1.66
CA SER A 112 6.29 6.55 1.13
C SER A 112 5.88 5.37 2.01
N GLY A 113 5.26 5.62 3.17
CA GLY A 113 5.01 4.58 4.18
C GLY A 113 6.30 4.06 4.83
N LEU A 114 7.11 4.96 5.37
CA LEU A 114 8.34 4.62 6.10
C LEU A 114 8.07 3.59 7.22
N PRO A 115 9.08 2.81 7.65
CA PRO A 115 8.93 1.92 8.79
C PRO A 115 8.36 2.64 10.02
N SER A 116 7.29 2.11 10.61
CA SER A 116 6.53 2.72 11.72
C SER A 116 5.65 3.94 11.36
N TYR A 117 5.59 4.30 10.08
CA TYR A 117 4.72 5.33 9.50
C TYR A 117 3.86 4.79 8.35
N SER A 118 3.90 3.47 8.11
CA SER A 118 3.09 2.79 7.11
C SER A 118 1.73 2.38 7.65
N TYR A 119 0.78 2.27 6.75
CA TYR A 119 -0.51 1.65 7.00
C TYR A 119 -0.50 0.25 6.41
N LYS A 120 -0.62 -0.78 7.27
CA LYS A 120 -0.51 -2.18 6.84
C LYS A 120 0.70 -2.47 5.94
N GLU A 121 1.85 -1.87 6.25
CA GLU A 121 3.13 -2.03 5.52
C GLU A 121 3.21 -1.33 4.14
N ILE A 122 2.18 -0.56 3.75
CA ILE A 122 2.17 0.29 2.54
C ILE A 122 2.01 1.78 2.90
N ALA A 123 2.14 2.67 1.92
CA ALA A 123 1.78 4.07 2.07
C ALA A 123 0.27 4.21 2.37
N TYR A 124 -0.11 5.26 3.11
CA TYR A 124 -1.53 5.50 3.47
C TYR A 124 -2.35 5.99 2.28
N TYR A 125 -1.75 6.80 1.41
CA TYR A 125 -2.27 7.18 0.10
C TYR A 125 -1.24 6.81 -0.96
N PRO A 126 -1.62 6.76 -2.25
CA PRO A 126 -0.63 6.75 -3.33
C PRO A 126 0.40 7.88 -3.10
N PRO A 127 1.72 7.65 -3.22
CA PRO A 127 2.72 8.64 -2.84
C PRO A 127 2.57 9.98 -3.56
N ALA A 128 2.20 9.96 -4.84
CA ALA A 128 1.97 11.17 -5.61
C ALA A 128 0.81 12.01 -5.03
N VAL A 129 -0.28 11.35 -4.58
CA VAL A 129 -1.42 11.99 -3.93
C VAL A 129 -1.01 12.56 -2.56
N ALA A 130 -0.30 11.76 -1.75
CA ALA A 130 0.20 12.20 -0.46
C ALA A 130 1.09 13.45 -0.57
N GLN A 131 2.01 13.45 -1.53
CA GLN A 131 2.90 14.60 -1.77
C GLN A 131 2.11 15.84 -2.18
N GLN A 132 1.18 15.70 -3.13
CA GLN A 132 0.33 16.80 -3.58
C GLN A 132 -0.53 17.39 -2.46
N MET A 133 -1.07 16.55 -1.57
CA MET A 133 -1.85 17.00 -0.42
C MET A 133 -1.00 17.83 0.56
N LEU A 134 0.26 17.44 0.79
CA LEU A 134 1.20 18.24 1.59
C LEU A 134 1.54 19.59 0.94
N GLU A 135 1.71 19.60 -0.38
CA GLU A 135 2.04 20.80 -1.17
C GLU A 135 0.87 21.80 -1.22
N ARG A 136 -0.37 21.30 -1.30
CA ARG A 136 -1.60 22.11 -1.35
C ARG A 136 -2.24 22.36 0.01
N ALA A 137 -1.58 21.96 1.10
CA ALA A 137 -2.09 22.14 2.45
C ALA A 137 -2.42 23.61 2.74
N VAL A 138 -3.58 23.85 3.34
CA VAL A 138 -4.05 25.18 3.73
C VAL A 138 -3.99 25.36 5.23
N LEU A 139 -3.91 26.62 5.67
CA LEU A 139 -3.93 26.95 7.09
C LEU A 139 -5.39 27.00 7.58
N HIS A 140 -5.70 26.17 8.58
CA HIS A 140 -6.97 26.22 9.31
C HIS A 140 -6.95 27.29 10.39
N ASP A 141 -8.11 27.74 10.86
CA ASP A 141 -8.26 28.75 11.93
C ASP A 141 -7.56 28.37 13.24
N SER A 142 -7.39 27.06 13.48
CA SER A 142 -6.61 26.53 14.62
C SER A 142 -5.10 26.71 14.48
N GLY A 143 -4.62 27.20 13.34
CA GLY A 143 -3.21 27.25 12.94
C GLY A 143 -2.68 25.92 12.39
N ALA A 144 -3.50 24.87 12.32
CA ALA A 144 -3.11 23.59 11.74
C ALA A 144 -2.99 23.68 10.22
N LYS A 145 -2.10 22.87 9.63
CA LYS A 145 -2.16 22.57 8.20
C LYS A 145 -3.16 21.45 7.96
N VAL A 146 -4.12 21.69 7.08
CA VAL A 146 -5.20 20.75 6.71
C VAL A 146 -5.27 20.60 5.18
N PRO A 147 -5.94 19.58 4.62
CA PRO A 147 -6.09 19.46 3.17
C PRO A 147 -6.87 20.65 2.63
N SER A 148 -6.66 20.99 1.35
CA SER A 148 -7.58 21.88 0.63
C SER A 148 -8.99 21.28 0.61
N GLU A 149 -10.04 22.07 0.34
CA GLU A 149 -11.43 21.57 0.34
C GLU A 149 -11.62 20.36 -0.59
N ASN A 150 -11.05 20.42 -1.79
CA ASN A 150 -11.08 19.32 -2.76
C ASN A 150 -10.30 18.10 -2.25
N ASP A 151 -9.08 18.30 -1.74
CA ASP A 151 -8.26 17.20 -1.20
C ASP A 151 -8.93 16.57 0.03
N TYR A 152 -9.64 17.36 0.83
CA TYR A 152 -10.36 16.84 1.99
C TYR A 152 -11.47 15.90 1.55
N PHE A 153 -12.29 16.30 0.58
CA PHE A 153 -13.31 15.44 0.00
C PHE A 153 -12.73 14.13 -0.53
N TYR A 154 -11.75 14.18 -1.45
CA TYR A 154 -11.18 12.97 -2.03
C TYR A 154 -10.47 12.08 -1.01
N SER A 155 -9.81 12.67 -0.01
CA SER A 155 -9.16 11.90 1.06
C SER A 155 -10.17 11.20 1.98
N LEU A 156 -11.34 11.80 2.23
CA LEU A 156 -12.41 11.19 3.00
C LEU A 156 -13.10 10.08 2.21
N VAL A 157 -13.32 10.29 0.91
CA VAL A 157 -13.78 9.23 -0.03
C VAL A 157 -12.78 8.06 -0.01
N PHE A 158 -11.48 8.34 -0.17
CA PHE A 158 -10.42 7.32 -0.13
C PHE A 158 -10.45 6.53 1.18
N HIS A 159 -10.58 7.20 2.33
CA HIS A 159 -10.67 6.55 3.63
C HIS A 159 -11.90 5.64 3.72
N ALA A 160 -13.07 6.11 3.28
CA ALA A 160 -14.31 5.35 3.30
C ALA A 160 -14.22 4.09 2.41
N LEU A 161 -13.71 4.20 1.18
CA LEU A 161 -13.65 3.06 0.27
C LEU A 161 -12.51 2.09 0.61
N TYR A 162 -11.27 2.59 0.75
CA TYR A 162 -10.11 1.71 0.73
C TYR A 162 -9.59 1.33 2.12
N HIS A 163 -9.84 2.17 3.13
CA HIS A 163 -9.45 1.86 4.52
C HIS A 163 -10.57 1.22 5.32
N LYS A 164 -11.83 1.59 5.06
CA LYS A 164 -13.01 1.04 5.73
C LYS A 164 -13.74 -0.01 4.87
N GLY A 165 -13.86 0.22 3.55
CA GLY A 165 -14.63 -0.67 2.68
C GLY A 165 -16.09 -0.69 3.09
N TYR A 166 -16.69 -1.89 3.14
CA TYR A 166 -18.08 -2.03 3.59
C TYR A 166 -18.33 -1.51 5.00
N GLU A 167 -17.31 -1.47 5.88
CA GLU A 167 -17.45 -0.91 7.23
C GLU A 167 -17.76 0.60 7.24
N SER A 168 -17.58 1.29 6.11
CA SER A 168 -17.98 2.70 5.96
C SER A 168 -19.50 2.91 5.97
N GLY A 169 -20.28 1.86 5.72
CA GLY A 169 -21.72 1.99 5.55
C GLY A 169 -22.13 2.60 4.21
N LEU A 170 -21.25 2.66 3.20
CA LEU A 170 -21.64 3.00 1.83
C LEU A 170 -22.23 1.77 1.12
N SER A 171 -23.24 2.00 0.26
CA SER A 171 -23.77 0.97 -0.63
C SER A 171 -22.85 0.79 -1.84
N GLU A 172 -22.80 -0.41 -2.43
CA GLU A 172 -21.99 -0.65 -3.64
C GLU A 172 -22.54 0.09 -4.85
N ASP A 173 -23.86 0.01 -5.07
CA ASP A 173 -24.56 0.40 -6.29
C ASP A 173 -25.69 1.40 -6.05
N GLY A 174 -25.84 1.92 -4.82
CA GLY A 174 -26.96 2.79 -4.45
C GLY A 174 -28.28 2.07 -4.17
N ILE A 175 -28.34 0.74 -4.37
CA ILE A 175 -29.59 -0.04 -4.30
C ILE A 175 -29.59 -0.93 -3.04
N GLN A 176 -28.49 -1.63 -2.77
CA GLN A 176 -28.42 -2.51 -1.60
C GLN A 176 -28.05 -1.76 -0.32
N ALA A 177 -28.82 -2.00 0.75
CA ALA A 177 -28.53 -1.42 2.05
C ALA A 177 -27.16 -1.91 2.59
N PRO A 178 -26.34 -1.03 3.17
CA PRO A 178 -25.03 -1.39 3.71
C PRO A 178 -25.16 -2.46 4.81
N LYS A 179 -24.26 -3.45 4.83
CA LYS A 179 -24.24 -4.52 5.85
C LYS A 179 -23.54 -4.07 7.15
N VAL A 180 -23.90 -2.92 7.71
CA VAL A 180 -23.26 -2.39 8.94
C VAL A 180 -24.28 -1.80 9.91
N ASN A 181 -24.25 -2.27 11.16
CA ASN A 181 -25.15 -1.80 12.21
C ASN A 181 -24.72 -0.46 12.85
N ASP A 182 -23.44 -0.08 12.73
CA ASP A 182 -22.88 1.15 13.30
C ASP A 182 -21.53 1.48 12.61
N PRO A 183 -21.51 2.32 11.56
CA PRO A 183 -20.30 2.67 10.81
C PRO A 183 -19.38 3.66 11.55
N GLY A 184 -19.79 4.16 12.72
CA GLY A 184 -19.09 5.18 13.50
C GLY A 184 -19.29 6.62 12.99
N HIS A 185 -19.37 6.81 11.67
CA HIS A 185 -19.73 8.09 11.02
C HIS A 185 -20.71 7.87 9.87
N ASP A 186 -21.59 8.85 9.64
CA ASP A 186 -22.49 8.87 8.48
C ASP A 186 -21.72 9.36 7.23
N PHE A 187 -20.91 8.48 6.66
CA PHE A 187 -20.14 8.80 5.45
C PHE A 187 -21.05 9.18 4.29
N GLN A 188 -22.22 8.57 4.15
CA GLN A 188 -23.15 8.89 3.07
C GLN A 188 -23.62 10.35 3.15
N GLY A 189 -24.14 10.77 4.32
CA GLY A 189 -24.61 12.14 4.52
C GLY A 189 -23.48 13.18 4.46
N ILE A 190 -22.32 12.86 5.04
CA ILE A 190 -21.16 13.77 5.04
C ILE A 190 -20.65 13.98 3.61
N LEU A 191 -20.42 12.90 2.86
CA LEU A 191 -19.89 12.98 1.49
C LEU A 191 -20.90 13.63 0.53
N ALA A 192 -22.20 13.37 0.68
CA ALA A 192 -23.24 14.04 -0.11
C ALA A 192 -23.19 15.56 0.08
N LYS A 193 -23.14 16.02 1.33
CA LYS A 193 -23.03 17.44 1.65
C LYS A 193 -21.77 18.07 1.07
N MET A 194 -20.62 17.39 1.17
CA MET A 194 -19.36 17.89 0.61
C MET A 194 -19.42 17.98 -0.92
N ALA A 195 -19.97 16.96 -1.58
CA ALA A 195 -20.12 16.93 -3.03
C ALA A 195 -21.03 18.08 -3.52
N ASP A 196 -22.17 18.30 -2.85
CA ASP A 196 -23.09 19.41 -3.16
C ASP A 196 -22.41 20.78 -3.00
N GLN A 197 -21.66 20.98 -1.90
CA GLN A 197 -20.94 22.23 -1.64
C GLN A 197 -19.87 22.53 -2.69
N GLN A 198 -19.22 21.49 -3.22
CA GLN A 198 -18.16 21.61 -4.22
C GLN A 198 -18.69 21.53 -5.67
N GLY A 199 -19.99 21.28 -5.86
CA GLY A 199 -20.59 21.09 -7.18
C GLY A 199 -20.10 19.83 -7.89
N VAL A 200 -19.69 18.79 -7.14
CA VAL A 200 -19.24 17.51 -7.69
C VAL A 200 -20.46 16.63 -7.97
N ALA A 201 -20.78 16.44 -9.24
CA ALA A 201 -21.87 15.55 -9.66
C ALA A 201 -21.41 14.09 -9.61
N VAL A 202 -21.70 13.41 -8.50
CA VAL A 202 -21.39 11.99 -8.30
C VAL A 202 -22.43 11.33 -7.40
N ASP A 203 -22.78 10.07 -7.69
CA ASP A 203 -23.59 9.28 -6.78
C ASP A 203 -22.76 8.84 -5.58
N ILE A 204 -23.31 8.97 -4.37
CA ILE A 204 -22.60 8.60 -3.12
C ILE A 204 -22.75 7.09 -2.85
N ASN A 205 -22.15 6.29 -3.74
CA ASN A 205 -22.01 4.85 -3.63
C ASN A 205 -20.56 4.43 -3.98
N MET A 206 -20.16 3.22 -3.60
CA MET A 206 -18.76 2.79 -3.72
C MET A 206 -18.29 2.70 -5.18
N ALA A 207 -19.15 2.28 -6.12
CA ALA A 207 -18.77 2.19 -7.53
C ALA A 207 -18.51 3.57 -8.16
N ALA A 208 -19.46 4.49 -8.04
CA ALA A 208 -19.32 5.84 -8.59
C ALA A 208 -18.17 6.63 -7.94
N LEU A 209 -17.94 6.43 -6.63
CA LEU A 209 -16.83 7.05 -5.93
C LEU A 209 -15.47 6.45 -6.31
N ASP A 210 -15.38 5.14 -6.60
CA ASP A 210 -14.15 4.51 -7.12
C ASP A 210 -13.79 5.06 -8.51
N GLU A 211 -14.77 5.15 -9.41
CA GLU A 211 -14.60 5.74 -10.74
C GLU A 211 -14.16 7.21 -10.66
N LEU A 212 -14.77 7.98 -9.77
CA LEU A 212 -14.36 9.37 -9.52
C LEU A 212 -12.90 9.44 -9.04
N LEU A 213 -12.50 8.60 -8.08
CA LEU A 213 -11.11 8.61 -7.61
C LEU A 213 -10.14 8.12 -8.67
N GLU A 214 -10.53 7.22 -9.56
CA GLU A 214 -9.71 6.85 -10.73
C GLU A 214 -9.50 8.04 -11.66
N GLU A 215 -10.58 8.72 -12.04
CA GLU A 215 -10.54 9.90 -12.91
C GLU A 215 -9.63 11.00 -12.35
N LYS A 216 -9.65 11.19 -11.03
CA LYS A 216 -8.81 12.18 -10.34
C LYS A 216 -7.39 11.70 -10.04
N GLY A 217 -7.04 10.44 -10.33
CA GLY A 217 -5.72 9.87 -10.04
C GLY A 217 -5.48 9.57 -8.56
N TRP A 218 -6.54 9.37 -7.78
CA TRP A 218 -6.52 9.04 -6.35
C TRP A 218 -6.66 7.54 -6.05
N ARG A 219 -7.12 6.75 -7.01
CA ARG A 219 -7.31 5.30 -6.84
C ARG A 219 -6.00 4.61 -6.44
N PRO A 220 -6.00 3.71 -5.44
CA PRO A 220 -4.82 2.93 -5.08
C PRO A 220 -4.34 2.09 -6.25
N THR A 221 -3.03 1.87 -6.32
CA THR A 221 -2.44 1.01 -7.34
C THR A 221 -2.81 -0.46 -7.08
N LEU A 222 -2.66 -1.34 -8.07
CA LEU A 222 -3.00 -2.77 -7.91
C LEU A 222 -2.33 -3.37 -6.66
N ASP A 223 -1.04 -3.14 -6.46
CA ASP A 223 -0.30 -3.66 -5.30
C ASP A 223 -0.83 -3.12 -3.97
N MET A 224 -1.35 -1.88 -3.93
CA MET A 224 -2.03 -1.35 -2.76
C MET A 224 -3.38 -2.05 -2.55
N LEU A 225 -4.17 -2.22 -3.61
CA LEU A 225 -5.47 -2.88 -3.53
C LEU A 225 -5.33 -4.34 -3.07
N GLU A 226 -4.34 -5.08 -3.57
CA GLU A 226 -4.02 -6.44 -3.13
C GLU A 226 -3.71 -6.47 -1.62
N LYS A 227 -2.85 -5.56 -1.15
CA LYS A 227 -2.46 -5.50 0.27
C LYS A 227 -3.62 -5.08 1.17
N LEU A 228 -4.42 -4.10 0.75
CA LEU A 228 -5.61 -3.66 1.48
C LEU A 228 -6.68 -4.74 1.48
N GLY A 229 -6.78 -5.48 0.38
CA GLY A 229 -7.72 -6.59 0.13
C GLY A 229 -7.63 -7.72 1.14
N HIS A 230 -6.49 -7.86 1.84
CA HIS A 230 -6.33 -8.86 2.90
C HIS A 230 -7.37 -8.73 4.03
N ASP A 231 -7.83 -7.51 4.35
CA ASP A 231 -8.89 -7.30 5.33
C ASP A 231 -10.06 -6.44 4.80
N ASN A 232 -10.01 -5.98 3.55
CA ASN A 232 -11.06 -5.16 2.94
C ASN A 232 -11.59 -5.85 1.68
N GLU A 233 -12.77 -6.46 1.80
CA GLU A 233 -13.40 -7.21 0.71
C GLU A 233 -13.66 -6.36 -0.55
N TRP A 234 -13.95 -5.06 -0.38
CA TRP A 234 -14.08 -4.14 -1.51
C TRP A 234 -12.76 -4.00 -2.29
N CYS A 235 -11.64 -3.76 -1.60
CA CYS A 235 -10.33 -3.68 -2.26
C CYS A 235 -9.94 -5.01 -2.93
N ALA A 236 -10.27 -6.15 -2.30
CA ALA A 236 -10.02 -7.46 -2.89
C ALA A 236 -10.81 -7.66 -4.19
N LYS A 237 -12.08 -7.22 -4.22
CA LYS A 237 -12.92 -7.23 -5.42
C LYS A 237 -12.29 -6.39 -6.53
N LEU A 238 -11.90 -5.15 -6.24
CA LEU A 238 -11.27 -4.26 -7.23
C LEU A 238 -9.95 -4.83 -7.78
N ALA A 239 -9.08 -5.38 -6.91
CA ALA A 239 -7.84 -6.01 -7.35
C ALA A 239 -8.11 -7.19 -8.30
N ASN A 240 -9.09 -8.04 -7.96
CA ASN A 240 -9.49 -9.16 -8.81
C ASN A 240 -10.09 -8.69 -10.15
N ASP A 241 -10.87 -7.60 -10.12
CA ASP A 241 -11.45 -7.00 -11.32
C ASP A 241 -10.38 -6.43 -12.26
N ILE A 242 -9.29 -5.88 -11.74
CA ILE A 242 -8.15 -5.47 -12.57
C ILE A 242 -7.41 -6.71 -13.10
N LEU A 243 -7.12 -7.69 -12.25
CA LEU A 243 -6.33 -8.87 -12.61
C LEU A 243 -7.05 -9.81 -13.60
N LYS A 244 -8.38 -9.92 -13.55
CA LYS A 244 -9.13 -10.84 -14.44
C LYS A 244 -8.97 -10.47 -15.92
N ASP A 245 -8.79 -9.17 -16.21
CA ASP A 245 -8.64 -8.65 -17.57
C ASP A 245 -7.17 -8.70 -18.05
N MET A 246 -6.21 -8.88 -17.12
CA MET A 246 -4.80 -9.01 -17.45
C MET A 246 -4.51 -10.32 -18.21
N PRO A 247 -3.65 -10.30 -19.25
CA PRO A 247 -3.20 -11.51 -19.92
C PRO A 247 -2.56 -12.51 -18.96
N ASN A 248 -2.95 -13.79 -19.07
CA ASN A 248 -2.34 -14.87 -18.30
C ASN A 248 -1.40 -15.70 -19.19
N VAL A 249 -0.09 -15.56 -19.00
CA VAL A 249 0.93 -16.38 -19.66
C VAL A 249 1.60 -17.24 -18.58
N PRO A 250 1.33 -18.55 -18.50
CA PRO A 250 1.87 -19.40 -17.43
C PRO A 250 3.39 -19.31 -17.30
N GLY A 251 3.86 -19.11 -16.07
CA GLY A 251 5.28 -19.01 -15.75
C GLY A 251 5.91 -17.66 -16.06
N LEU A 252 5.15 -16.69 -16.58
CA LEU A 252 5.61 -15.32 -16.77
C LEU A 252 5.89 -14.66 -15.41
N ALA A 253 7.05 -14.05 -15.27
CA ALA A 253 7.42 -13.26 -14.11
C ALA A 253 8.14 -11.98 -14.55
N VAL A 254 7.85 -10.89 -13.84
CA VAL A 254 8.62 -9.64 -13.94
C VAL A 254 9.43 -9.48 -12.67
N PHE A 255 10.74 -9.29 -12.83
CA PHE A 255 11.68 -8.95 -11.78
C PHE A 255 12.14 -7.50 -11.97
N ILE A 256 12.26 -6.77 -10.88
CA ILE A 256 12.79 -5.41 -10.85
C ILE A 256 14.10 -5.45 -10.07
N ILE A 257 15.19 -5.22 -10.79
CA ILE A 257 16.50 -4.94 -10.20
C ILE A 257 16.50 -3.48 -9.76
N ARG A 258 16.90 -3.25 -8.52
CA ARG A 258 16.87 -1.94 -7.87
C ARG A 258 18.25 -1.28 -7.94
N GLU A 259 18.31 0.04 -7.73
CA GLU A 259 19.53 0.86 -7.89
C GLU A 259 20.78 0.29 -7.22
N ALA A 260 20.65 -0.33 -6.04
CA ALA A 260 21.76 -0.94 -5.30
C ALA A 260 22.44 -2.11 -6.03
N ALA A 261 21.82 -2.65 -7.10
CA ALA A 261 22.33 -3.72 -7.95
C ALA A 261 22.20 -3.39 -9.45
N ALA A 262 22.26 -2.10 -9.81
CA ALA A 262 22.11 -1.64 -11.21
C ALA A 262 23.43 -1.60 -12.02
N SER A 263 24.55 -2.05 -11.41
CA SER A 263 25.82 -2.16 -12.13
C SER A 263 25.75 -3.28 -13.18
N PRO A 264 26.51 -3.22 -14.28
CA PRO A 264 26.51 -4.29 -15.28
C PRO A 264 26.87 -5.68 -14.72
N SER A 265 27.75 -5.76 -13.71
CA SER A 265 28.09 -7.02 -13.05
C SER A 265 26.95 -7.54 -12.18
N ASP A 266 26.30 -6.66 -11.41
CA ASP A 266 25.19 -7.07 -10.55
C ASP A 266 23.97 -7.49 -11.37
N GLU A 267 23.67 -6.77 -12.45
CA GLU A 267 22.59 -7.16 -13.35
C GLU A 267 22.86 -8.51 -14.00
N LYS A 268 24.12 -8.79 -14.37
CA LYS A 268 24.53 -10.09 -14.89
C LYS A 268 24.33 -11.19 -13.84
N ASP A 269 24.81 -10.95 -12.61
CA ASP A 269 24.67 -11.90 -11.51
C ASP A 269 23.20 -12.24 -11.20
N VAL A 270 22.30 -11.25 -11.23
CA VAL A 270 20.86 -11.47 -11.04
C VAL A 270 20.28 -12.31 -12.18
N LYS A 271 20.66 -12.02 -13.43
CA LYS A 271 20.20 -12.76 -14.62
C LYS A 271 20.66 -14.21 -14.60
N GLU A 272 21.91 -14.46 -14.24
CA GLU A 272 22.45 -15.82 -14.07
C GLU A 272 21.71 -16.59 -12.95
N GLU A 273 21.37 -15.92 -11.84
CA GLU A 273 20.58 -16.55 -10.78
C GLU A 273 19.15 -16.92 -11.23
N LEU A 274 18.52 -16.07 -12.06
CA LEU A 274 17.22 -16.37 -12.67
C LEU A 274 17.31 -17.61 -13.56
N GLU A 275 18.30 -17.66 -14.46
CA GLU A 275 18.53 -18.80 -15.36
C GLU A 275 18.82 -20.08 -14.60
N LYS A 276 19.58 -20.01 -13.50
CA LYS A 276 19.84 -21.14 -12.61
C LYS A 276 18.55 -21.71 -11.99
N HIS A 277 17.53 -20.88 -11.78
CA HIS A 277 16.20 -21.29 -11.32
C HIS A 277 15.27 -21.67 -12.48
N GLY A 278 15.78 -21.81 -13.70
CA GLY A 278 15.02 -22.27 -14.86
C GLY A 278 14.16 -21.20 -15.53
N PHE A 279 14.39 -19.92 -15.21
CA PHE A 279 13.80 -18.82 -15.96
C PHE A 279 14.58 -18.54 -17.24
N GLN A 280 13.89 -18.41 -18.36
CA GLN A 280 14.46 -17.85 -19.59
C GLN A 280 14.11 -16.37 -19.68
N ILE A 281 15.11 -15.52 -19.90
CA ILE A 281 14.90 -14.08 -20.03
C ILE A 281 14.30 -13.77 -21.41
N VAL A 282 13.15 -13.10 -21.41
CA VAL A 282 12.45 -12.65 -22.61
C VAL A 282 12.85 -11.22 -22.96
N ARG A 283 12.92 -10.34 -21.94
CA ARG A 283 13.25 -8.92 -22.12
C ARG A 283 14.00 -8.39 -20.91
N SER A 284 14.91 -7.46 -21.12
CA SER A 284 15.52 -6.67 -20.06
C SER A 284 15.65 -5.23 -20.51
N LYS A 285 15.14 -4.29 -19.70
CA LYS A 285 15.15 -2.85 -19.99
C LYS A 285 15.69 -2.07 -18.80
N LYS A 286 16.71 -1.25 -19.06
CA LYS A 286 17.14 -0.21 -18.12
C LYS A 286 16.14 0.93 -18.16
N LEU A 287 15.62 1.30 -17.00
CA LEU A 287 14.65 2.38 -16.87
C LEU A 287 15.37 3.73 -16.92
N ASN A 288 14.83 4.66 -17.71
CA ASN A 288 15.22 6.06 -17.62
C ASN A 288 14.63 6.71 -16.36
N GLU A 289 15.08 7.93 -16.01
CA GLU A 289 14.63 8.57 -14.76
C GLU A 289 13.12 8.75 -14.65
N GLN A 290 12.43 9.08 -15.74
CA GLN A 290 10.97 9.21 -15.75
C GLN A 290 10.29 7.86 -15.49
N GLU A 291 10.76 6.79 -16.15
CA GLU A 291 10.25 5.44 -15.95
C GLU A 291 10.53 4.93 -14.53
N LYS A 292 11.69 5.24 -13.95
CA LYS A 292 12.02 4.90 -12.55
C LYS A 292 11.06 5.56 -11.58
N GLN A 293 10.79 6.85 -11.73
CA GLN A 293 9.86 7.57 -10.86
C GLN A 293 8.43 7.05 -11.03
N HIS A 294 8.00 6.80 -12.27
CA HIS A 294 6.69 6.23 -12.53
C HIS A 294 6.53 4.84 -11.91
N ALA A 295 7.49 3.94 -12.15
CA ALA A 295 7.51 2.60 -11.55
C ALA A 295 7.56 2.68 -10.01
N ALA A 296 8.32 3.62 -9.45
CA ALA A 296 8.40 3.81 -8.01
C ALA A 296 7.04 4.21 -7.40
N GLN A 297 6.25 5.01 -8.11
CA GLN A 297 4.94 5.47 -7.65
C GLN A 297 3.83 4.43 -7.86
N GLN A 298 3.89 3.68 -8.95
CA GLN A 298 2.82 2.76 -9.34
C GLN A 298 2.99 1.35 -8.76
N LEU A 299 4.23 0.89 -8.59
CA LEU A 299 4.52 -0.47 -8.14
C LEU A 299 4.91 -0.51 -6.65
N ARG A 300 4.77 -1.69 -6.06
CA ARG A 300 5.02 -2.00 -4.64
C ARG A 300 4.25 -1.11 -3.67
N GLY A 301 3.08 -0.63 -4.12
CA GLY A 301 2.25 0.34 -3.39
C GLY A 301 2.99 1.62 -3.00
N GLY A 302 3.99 2.02 -3.79
CA GLY A 302 4.78 3.22 -3.54
C GLY A 302 5.89 3.08 -2.49
N ASN A 303 5.89 1.98 -1.73
CA ASN A 303 6.83 1.79 -0.63
C ASN A 303 8.09 1.07 -1.12
N TRP A 304 9.14 1.84 -1.41
CA TRP A 304 10.47 1.31 -1.74
C TRP A 304 11.39 1.19 -0.54
N GLY A 305 10.90 1.47 0.68
CA GLY A 305 11.66 1.46 1.91
C GLY A 305 12.48 2.74 2.11
N GLU A 306 13.03 2.87 3.31
CA GLU A 306 13.77 4.07 3.72
C GLU A 306 15.10 4.19 2.95
N LYS A 307 15.34 5.35 2.32
CA LYS A 307 16.55 5.61 1.52
C LYS A 307 17.84 5.42 2.32
N SER A 308 17.85 5.80 3.59
CA SER A 308 18.99 5.71 4.50
C SER A 308 19.23 4.29 5.06
N SER A 309 18.29 3.36 4.86
CA SER A 309 18.43 2.01 5.39
C SER A 309 19.57 1.25 4.71
N VAL A 310 20.43 0.62 5.52
CA VAL A 310 21.51 -0.26 5.02
C VAL A 310 21.00 -1.43 4.19
N LEU A 311 19.73 -1.83 4.39
CA LEU A 311 19.06 -2.91 3.66
C LEU A 311 18.33 -2.43 2.41
N SER A 312 18.32 -1.11 2.15
CA SER A 312 17.61 -0.53 1.02
C SER A 312 18.24 -0.96 -0.31
N GLY A 313 17.38 -1.31 -1.26
CA GLY A 313 17.77 -1.55 -2.64
C GLY A 313 17.72 -0.31 -3.52
N GLY A 314 17.20 0.82 -3.02
CA GLY A 314 16.92 2.02 -3.82
C GLY A 314 15.68 1.89 -4.71
N LEU A 315 15.48 2.81 -5.64
CA LEU A 315 14.35 2.80 -6.57
C LEU A 315 14.45 1.67 -7.62
N PRO A 316 13.39 1.37 -8.39
CA PRO A 316 13.49 0.55 -9.58
C PRO A 316 14.60 1.05 -10.51
N ALA A 317 15.37 0.15 -11.11
CA ALA A 317 16.44 0.52 -12.04
C ALA A 317 16.37 -0.25 -13.36
N THR A 318 16.16 -1.57 -13.29
CA THR A 318 16.10 -2.43 -14.47
C THR A 318 14.93 -3.40 -14.34
N LEU A 319 14.07 -3.44 -15.35
CA LEU A 319 12.99 -4.40 -15.46
C LEU A 319 13.48 -5.62 -16.25
N VAL A 320 13.24 -6.81 -15.74
CA VAL A 320 13.59 -8.09 -16.37
C VAL A 320 12.32 -8.93 -16.47
N THR A 321 11.89 -9.21 -17.69
CA THR A 321 10.80 -10.13 -17.98
C THR A 321 11.38 -11.49 -18.28
N ALA A 322 10.89 -12.51 -17.58
CA ALA A 322 11.35 -13.88 -17.76
C ALA A 322 10.16 -14.85 -17.75
N ILE A 323 10.37 -16.03 -18.31
CA ILE A 323 9.39 -17.10 -18.34
C ILE A 323 10.01 -18.39 -17.78
N ASP A 324 9.28 -19.04 -16.87
CA ASP A 324 9.57 -20.40 -16.42
C ASP A 324 8.69 -21.37 -17.21
N PHE A 325 9.30 -22.31 -17.93
CA PHE A 325 8.55 -23.28 -18.73
C PHE A 325 7.85 -24.35 -17.90
N GLU A 326 8.30 -24.55 -16.66
CA GLU A 326 7.80 -25.57 -15.73
C GLU A 326 7.62 -24.94 -14.34
N PRO A 327 6.69 -23.97 -14.21
CA PRO A 327 6.47 -23.27 -12.95
C PRO A 327 6.10 -24.26 -11.85
N ILE A 328 6.67 -24.04 -10.66
CA ILE A 328 6.46 -24.93 -9.52
C ILE A 328 5.41 -24.31 -8.60
N GLU A 329 4.31 -25.03 -8.38
CA GLU A 329 3.27 -24.60 -7.45
C GLU A 329 3.82 -24.35 -6.03
N PRO A 330 3.53 -23.17 -5.42
CA PRO A 330 3.91 -22.88 -4.05
C PRO A 330 3.24 -23.79 -3.03
N SER A 331 3.96 -24.12 -1.95
CA SER A 331 3.39 -24.82 -0.80
C SER A 331 2.32 -23.98 -0.10
N SER A 332 1.42 -24.63 0.65
CA SER A 332 0.39 -23.93 1.43
C SER A 332 0.98 -22.92 2.43
N GLU A 333 2.13 -23.24 3.02
CA GLU A 333 2.86 -22.32 3.91
C GLU A 333 3.33 -21.06 3.18
N LEU A 334 3.80 -21.22 1.94
CA LEU A 334 4.26 -20.10 1.13
C LEU A 334 3.07 -19.27 0.62
N LYS A 335 1.96 -19.91 0.23
CA LYS A 335 0.70 -19.22 -0.14
C LYS A 335 0.08 -18.46 1.03
N ASN A 336 0.18 -18.98 2.26
CA ASN A 336 -0.26 -18.24 3.45
C ASN A 336 0.53 -16.93 3.65
N LYS A 337 1.79 -16.89 3.19
CA LYS A 337 2.63 -15.69 3.26
C LYS A 337 2.47 -14.78 2.04
N TYR A 338 2.33 -15.37 0.86
CA TYR A 338 2.19 -14.69 -0.43
C TYR A 338 1.00 -15.30 -1.19
N PRO A 339 -0.24 -14.85 -0.91
CA PRO A 339 -1.46 -15.50 -1.42
C PRO A 339 -1.56 -15.58 -2.95
N LEU A 340 -0.97 -14.61 -3.65
CA LEU A 340 -1.00 -14.52 -5.10
C LEU A 340 0.17 -15.22 -5.78
N LEU A 341 1.11 -15.79 -5.03
CA LEU A 341 2.27 -16.46 -5.60
C LEU A 341 1.82 -17.68 -6.41
N ASP A 342 2.12 -17.70 -7.72
CA ASP A 342 1.80 -18.81 -8.63
C ASP A 342 3.03 -19.65 -9.02
N ASN A 343 4.24 -19.12 -8.82
CA ASN A 343 5.49 -19.84 -9.05
C ASN A 343 6.44 -19.70 -7.85
N ARG A 344 6.71 -20.82 -7.18
CA ARG A 344 7.61 -20.91 -6.03
C ARG A 344 9.01 -20.37 -6.36
N ARG A 345 9.51 -20.59 -7.57
CA ARG A 345 10.88 -20.23 -7.95
C ARG A 345 11.13 -18.72 -7.87
N ILE A 346 10.08 -17.91 -8.02
CA ILE A 346 10.14 -16.46 -7.78
C ILE A 346 10.58 -16.15 -6.34
N ALA A 347 10.02 -16.85 -5.35
CA ALA A 347 10.40 -16.67 -3.95
C ALA A 347 11.81 -17.19 -3.65
N ASP A 348 12.22 -18.29 -4.28
CA ASP A 348 13.56 -18.88 -4.12
C ASP A 348 14.65 -17.93 -4.65
N VAL A 349 14.46 -17.33 -5.84
CA VAL A 349 15.37 -16.30 -6.37
C VAL A 349 15.44 -15.09 -5.44
N LYS A 350 14.28 -14.58 -4.98
CA LYS A 350 14.21 -13.46 -4.01
C LYS A 350 15.01 -13.76 -2.74
N LYS A 351 14.95 -14.99 -2.24
CA LYS A 351 15.67 -15.42 -1.04
C LYS A 351 17.18 -15.44 -1.30
N ASN A 352 17.65 -16.14 -2.32
CA ASN A 352 19.07 -16.29 -2.61
C ASN A 352 19.78 -14.95 -2.85
N MET A 353 19.13 -14.04 -3.59
CA MET A 353 19.69 -12.71 -3.84
C MET A 353 19.77 -11.84 -2.58
N ARG A 354 18.77 -11.93 -1.69
CA ARG A 354 18.84 -11.23 -0.39
C ARG A 354 19.95 -11.78 0.50
N GLU A 355 20.16 -13.09 0.50
CA GLU A 355 21.25 -13.73 1.26
C GLU A 355 22.63 -13.35 0.70
N LYS A 356 22.78 -13.33 -0.63
CA LYS A 356 24.05 -12.95 -1.29
C LYS A 356 24.42 -11.49 -1.08
N TYR A 357 23.48 -10.56 -1.24
CA TYR A 357 23.76 -9.12 -1.21
C TYR A 357 23.52 -8.46 0.15
N PHE A 358 22.91 -9.18 1.09
CA PHE A 358 22.47 -8.65 2.38
C PHE A 358 21.62 -7.36 2.26
N LYS A 359 20.88 -7.23 1.14
CA LYS A 359 20.07 -6.08 0.77
C LYS A 359 18.85 -6.53 -0.03
N ASN A 360 17.80 -5.72 -0.02
CA ASN A 360 16.60 -5.96 -0.83
C ASN A 360 16.80 -5.48 -2.28
N ILE A 361 17.74 -6.08 -3.03
CA ILE A 361 18.14 -5.62 -4.36
C ILE A 361 17.17 -5.96 -5.49
N ILE A 362 16.25 -6.90 -5.26
CA ILE A 362 15.24 -7.32 -6.24
C ILE A 362 13.83 -7.28 -5.66
N HIS A 363 12.89 -6.89 -6.51
CA HIS A 363 11.44 -7.05 -6.34
C HIS A 363 10.90 -7.91 -7.49
N SER A 364 9.71 -8.49 -7.35
CA SER A 364 9.08 -9.27 -8.41
C SER A 364 7.56 -9.14 -8.36
N SER A 365 6.91 -9.43 -9.49
CA SER A 365 5.51 -9.89 -9.47
C SER A 365 5.40 -11.19 -8.68
N ASP A 366 4.22 -11.46 -8.14
CA ASP A 366 3.89 -12.71 -7.46
C ASP A 366 3.07 -13.64 -8.38
N SER A 367 2.35 -13.11 -9.38
CA SER A 367 1.65 -13.93 -10.39
C SER A 367 1.92 -13.52 -11.83
N SER A 368 1.57 -14.39 -12.76
CA SER A 368 1.63 -14.17 -14.21
C SER A 368 0.75 -12.98 -14.66
N ARG A 369 -0.42 -12.81 -14.04
CA ARG A 369 -1.32 -11.68 -14.32
C ARG A 369 -0.78 -10.36 -13.76
N GLN A 370 -0.20 -10.39 -12.57
CA GLN A 370 0.49 -9.23 -12.01
C GLN A 370 1.75 -8.89 -12.83
N ALA A 371 2.45 -9.89 -13.36
CA ALA A 371 3.57 -9.68 -14.28
C ALA A 371 3.12 -8.91 -15.53
N ALA A 372 1.99 -9.29 -16.13
CA ALA A 372 1.40 -8.56 -17.25
C ALA A 372 1.03 -7.11 -16.86
N HIS A 373 0.41 -6.91 -15.69
CA HIS A 373 0.12 -5.57 -15.18
C HIS A 373 1.38 -4.71 -14.99
N TYR A 374 2.48 -5.29 -14.49
CA TYR A 374 3.75 -4.59 -14.35
C TYR A 374 4.32 -4.15 -15.70
N LEU A 375 4.17 -4.99 -16.74
CA LEU A 375 4.56 -4.63 -18.11
C LEU A 375 3.72 -3.46 -18.62
N GLU A 376 2.39 -3.53 -18.49
CA GLU A 376 1.49 -2.45 -18.93
C GLU A 376 1.81 -1.13 -18.22
N THR A 377 2.13 -1.21 -16.93
CA THR A 377 2.47 -0.04 -16.11
C THR A 377 3.80 0.61 -16.53
N VAL A 378 4.86 -0.18 -16.71
CA VAL A 378 6.21 0.37 -16.91
C VAL A 378 6.60 0.52 -18.38
N MET A 379 6.03 -0.31 -19.25
CA MET A 379 6.37 -0.40 -20.67
C MET A 379 5.11 -0.58 -21.54
N PRO A 380 4.11 0.33 -21.46
CA PRO A 380 2.81 0.14 -22.12
C PRO A 380 2.93 -0.12 -23.63
N HIS A 381 3.85 0.56 -24.30
CA HIS A 381 4.05 0.43 -25.76
C HIS A 381 4.76 -0.85 -26.20
N GLU A 382 5.49 -1.53 -25.29
CA GLU A 382 6.25 -2.75 -25.59
C GLU A 382 5.52 -4.01 -25.07
N THR A 383 4.47 -3.84 -24.26
CA THR A 383 3.84 -4.95 -23.52
C THR A 383 3.32 -6.05 -24.44
N ALA A 384 2.59 -5.70 -25.49
CA ALA A 384 2.05 -6.68 -26.42
C ALA A 384 3.15 -7.52 -27.10
N GLU A 385 4.25 -6.88 -27.50
CA GLU A 385 5.41 -7.54 -28.12
C GLU A 385 6.08 -8.51 -27.12
N VAL A 386 6.33 -8.05 -25.89
CA VAL A 386 6.98 -8.86 -24.85
C VAL A 386 6.13 -10.07 -24.45
N LEU A 387 4.81 -9.90 -24.29
CA LEU A 387 3.91 -10.99 -24.00
C LEU A 387 3.86 -12.01 -25.14
N GLU A 388 3.87 -11.55 -26.39
CA GLU A 388 3.88 -12.45 -27.54
C GLU A 388 5.20 -13.21 -27.69
N ALA A 389 6.34 -12.56 -27.41
CA ALA A 389 7.63 -13.23 -27.34
C ALA A 389 7.63 -14.33 -26.26
N ALA A 390 7.09 -14.04 -25.07
CA ALA A 390 6.98 -15.02 -23.99
C ALA A 390 6.12 -16.23 -24.39
N ARG A 391 4.98 -16.00 -25.07
CA ARG A 391 4.13 -17.10 -25.58
C ARG A 391 4.84 -17.96 -26.61
N LYS A 392 5.61 -17.35 -27.52
CA LYS A 392 6.38 -18.08 -28.54
C LYS A 392 7.44 -18.97 -27.91
N GLU A 393 8.17 -18.48 -26.92
CA GLU A 393 9.15 -19.28 -26.18
C GLU A 393 8.47 -20.48 -25.49
N LEU A 394 7.33 -20.27 -24.84
CA LEU A 394 6.56 -21.32 -24.18
C LEU A 394 6.10 -22.41 -25.18
N ALA A 395 5.52 -21.98 -26.31
CA ALA A 395 5.04 -22.89 -27.36
C ALA A 395 6.18 -23.67 -28.03
N GLY A 396 7.32 -23.02 -28.27
CA GLY A 396 8.51 -23.65 -28.83
C GLY A 396 9.05 -24.77 -27.93
N ARG A 397 9.06 -24.55 -26.61
CA ARG A 397 9.53 -25.56 -25.65
C ARG A 397 8.58 -26.75 -25.53
N GLN A 398 7.27 -26.51 -25.49
CA GLN A 398 6.26 -27.58 -25.44
C GLN A 398 6.33 -28.47 -26.69
N SER A 399 6.53 -27.86 -27.87
CA SER A 399 6.68 -28.60 -29.13
C SER A 399 7.93 -29.49 -29.16
N ALA A 400 9.06 -29.00 -28.63
CA ALA A 400 10.29 -29.78 -28.52
C ALA A 400 10.16 -30.98 -27.57
N SER A 401 9.46 -30.82 -26.44
CA SER A 401 9.21 -31.91 -25.49
C SER A 401 8.35 -33.04 -26.08
N VAL A 402 7.34 -32.69 -26.88
CA VAL A 402 6.48 -33.68 -27.58
C VAL A 402 7.24 -34.43 -28.67
N GLY A 403 8.12 -33.75 -29.42
CA GLY A 403 8.97 -34.38 -30.44
C GLY A 403 9.94 -35.42 -29.85
N ILE A 404 10.56 -35.13 -28.71
CA ILE A 404 11.48 -36.06 -28.01
C ILE A 404 10.75 -37.29 -27.46
N LEU A 405 9.50 -37.12 -27.01
CA LEU A 405 8.66 -38.25 -26.58
C LEU A 405 8.26 -39.14 -27.76
N ALA A 406 7.93 -38.56 -28.92
CA ALA A 406 7.61 -39.32 -30.13
C ALA A 406 8.83 -40.13 -30.64
N GLU A 407 10.04 -39.58 -30.60
CA GLU A 407 11.27 -40.29 -31.00
C GLU A 407 11.68 -41.40 -30.02
N LYS A 408 11.28 -41.33 -28.74
CA LYS A 408 11.55 -42.39 -27.75
C LYS A 408 10.52 -43.52 -27.76
N THR A 409 9.43 -43.36 -28.49
CA THR A 409 8.34 -44.36 -28.57
C THR A 409 8.31 -45.10 -29.92
N LEU A 410 9.20 -44.72 -30.84
CA LEU A 410 9.55 -45.43 -32.07
C LEU A 410 10.87 -46.18 -31.86
#